data_AF-A0A2G9S619-F1
#
_entry.id   AF-A0A2G9S619-F1
#
_cell.length_a   1.000
_cell.length_b   1.000
_cell.length_c   1.000
_cell.angle_alpha   90.00
_cell.angle_beta   90.00
_cell.angle_gamma   90.00
#
_symmetry.space_group_name_H-M   'P 1'
#
loop_
_entity.id
_entity.type
_entity.pdbx_description
1 polymer ?
#
loop_
_entity_poly.entity_id
_entity_poly.type
_entity_poly.pdbx_seq_one_letter_code
_entity_poly.pdbx_strand_id
1 'polypeptide(L)'
;MLLLPPRVAYLRSRKFSQEAIARMVSRAPYLLNFSVERLDNRLGFFQEQLGLSAENVFELEFGFRKNEIQHVALRVPKVLAANKKRLTETFNYVHNTMEIPHNMITKFPQIFNSSLLKIKERHMFLSFLGRAIYDSTQPNYVSLDKVAAMPDDIFCREVAKASIQDFDKFRKTM
;
A
#
# COMPACT_ATOMS: atom_id res chain seq x y z
N MET A 1 36.02 -2.76 14.92
CA MET A 1 34.86 -1.88 14.69
C MET A 1 34.30 -2.22 13.32
N LEU A 2 33.26 -3.04 13.23
CA LEU A 2 32.66 -3.43 11.95
C LEU A 2 31.96 -2.22 11.35
N LEU A 3 32.46 -1.70 10.23
CA LEU A 3 31.81 -0.61 9.49
C LEU A 3 30.43 -1.11 9.04
N LEU A 4 29.35 -0.51 9.54
CA LEU A 4 28.00 -0.82 9.05
C LEU A 4 27.96 -0.50 7.55
N PRO A 5 27.41 -1.39 6.71
CA PRO A 5 27.25 -1.09 5.29
C PRO A 5 26.58 0.27 5.13
N PRO A 6 27.05 1.17 4.24
CA PRO A 6 26.57 2.56 4.16
C PRO A 6 25.05 2.72 4.09
N ARG A 7 24.33 1.73 3.53
CA ARG A 7 22.87 1.70 3.42
C ARG A 7 22.19 1.45 4.77
N VAL A 8 22.77 0.57 5.60
CA VAL A 8 22.29 0.31 6.97
C VAL A 8 22.53 1.53 7.85
N ALA A 9 23.69 2.18 7.71
CA ALA A 9 23.98 3.43 8.41
C ALA A 9 22.99 4.54 8.03
N TYR A 10 22.69 4.68 6.74
CA TYR A 10 21.67 5.60 6.24
C TYR A 10 20.26 5.27 6.76
N LEU A 11 19.82 4.01 6.72
CA LEU A 11 18.50 3.64 7.26
C LEU A 11 18.40 3.92 8.77
N ARG A 12 19.49 3.71 9.53
CA ARG A 12 19.56 4.12 10.95
C ARG A 12 19.47 5.63 11.12
N SER A 13 20.12 6.44 10.28
CA SER A 13 20.00 7.91 10.34
C SER A 13 18.60 8.40 10.00
N ARG A 14 17.84 7.63 9.20
CA ARG A 14 16.39 7.80 8.96
C ARG A 14 15.50 7.20 10.05
N LYS A 15 16.06 6.91 11.24
CA LYS A 15 15.37 6.43 12.46
C LYS A 15 14.74 5.03 12.32
N PHE A 16 15.18 4.18 11.39
CA PHE A 16 14.76 2.78 11.36
C PHE A 16 15.51 1.98 12.45
N SER A 17 14.80 1.17 13.24
CA SER A 17 15.43 0.30 14.24
C SER A 17 16.23 -0.82 13.59
N GLN A 18 17.15 -1.44 14.33
CA GLN A 18 17.94 -2.57 13.81
C GLN A 18 17.04 -3.75 13.39
N GLU A 19 16.01 -4.04 14.19
CA GLU A 19 15.03 -5.10 13.95
C GLU A 19 14.15 -4.77 12.74
N ALA A 20 13.80 -3.49 12.56
CA ALA A 20 13.07 -3.00 11.40
C ALA A 20 13.90 -3.21 10.12
N ILE A 21 15.17 -2.82 10.12
CA ILE A 21 16.09 -3.00 9.00
C ILE A 21 16.25 -4.50 8.69
N ALA A 22 16.48 -5.34 9.71
CA ALA A 22 16.62 -6.78 9.52
C ALA A 22 15.38 -7.41 8.86
N ARG A 23 14.18 -7.04 9.30
CA ARG A 23 12.91 -7.50 8.69
C ARG A 23 12.71 -7.01 7.26
N MET A 24 13.12 -5.77 6.96
CA MET A 24 13.02 -5.23 5.59
C MET A 24 13.95 -5.99 4.65
N VAL A 25 15.20 -6.19 5.06
CA VAL A 25 16.22 -6.89 4.25
C VAL A 25 15.86 -8.36 4.04
N SER A 26 15.33 -9.06 5.05
CA SER A 26 14.93 -10.47 4.88
C SER A 26 13.78 -10.64 3.88
N ARG A 27 12.85 -9.68 3.80
CA ARG A 27 11.71 -9.69 2.87
C ARG A 27 12.03 -9.09 1.49
N ALA A 28 13.04 -8.24 1.41
CA ALA A 28 13.50 -7.61 0.17
C ALA A 28 15.04 -7.44 0.19
N PRO A 29 15.81 -8.52 -0.03
CA PRO A 29 17.28 -8.49 0.08
C PRO A 29 17.94 -7.49 -0.87
N TYR A 30 17.33 -7.29 -2.05
CA TYR A 30 17.79 -6.34 -3.06
C TYR A 30 17.78 -4.87 -2.62
N LEU A 31 17.13 -4.52 -1.49
CA LEU A 31 17.16 -3.15 -0.96
C LEU A 31 18.59 -2.68 -0.68
N LEU A 32 19.48 -3.59 -0.29
CA LEU A 32 20.88 -3.27 -0.03
C LEU A 32 21.70 -3.04 -1.31
N ASN A 33 21.17 -3.42 -2.49
CA ASN A 33 21.80 -3.14 -3.77
C ASN A 33 21.61 -1.68 -4.23
N PHE A 34 20.74 -0.90 -3.57
CA PHE A 34 20.52 0.51 -3.91
C PHE A 34 21.65 1.40 -3.38
N SER A 35 21.93 2.50 -4.09
CA SER A 35 22.73 3.59 -3.53
C SER A 35 21.97 4.27 -2.39
N VAL A 36 22.70 4.92 -1.49
CA VAL A 36 22.11 5.74 -0.42
C VAL A 36 21.21 6.82 -1.02
N GLU A 37 21.67 7.52 -2.05
CA GLU A 37 20.90 8.50 -2.81
C GLU A 37 19.60 7.93 -3.38
N ARG A 38 19.64 6.72 -3.96
CA ARG A 38 18.44 6.07 -4.48
C ARG A 38 17.44 5.74 -3.37
N LEU A 39 17.90 5.29 -2.21
CA LEU A 39 17.04 5.07 -1.04
C LEU A 39 16.44 6.40 -0.57
N ASP A 40 17.23 7.47 -0.59
CA ASP A 40 16.81 8.81 -0.19
C ASP A 40 15.72 9.38 -1.06
N ASN A 41 15.96 9.41 -2.38
CA ASN A 41 14.99 9.84 -3.38
C ASN A 41 13.68 9.05 -3.27
N ARG A 42 13.76 7.75 -2.94
CA ARG A 42 12.59 6.90 -2.76
C ARG A 42 11.83 7.25 -1.49
N LEU A 43 12.50 7.39 -0.35
CA LEU A 43 11.84 7.81 0.88
C LEU A 43 11.22 9.21 0.75
N GLY A 44 11.91 10.15 0.11
CA GLY A 44 11.39 11.49 -0.20
C GLY A 44 10.13 11.44 -1.08
N PHE A 45 10.09 10.56 -2.09
CA PHE A 45 8.90 10.35 -2.90
C PHE A 45 7.67 9.95 -2.07
N PHE A 46 7.80 9.01 -1.13
CA PHE A 46 6.67 8.62 -0.26
C PHE A 46 6.22 9.78 0.63
N GLN A 47 7.15 10.63 1.06
CA GLN A 47 6.85 11.81 1.88
C GLN A 47 6.08 12.87 1.10
N GLU A 48 6.56 13.23 -0.09
CA GLU A 48 6.00 14.32 -0.90
C GLU A 48 4.71 13.92 -1.62
N GLN A 49 4.66 12.72 -2.20
CA GLN A 49 3.59 12.34 -3.14
C GLN A 49 2.43 11.61 -2.48
N LEU A 50 2.67 10.92 -1.37
CA LEU A 50 1.59 10.26 -0.61
C LEU A 50 1.17 11.10 0.60
N GLY A 51 1.77 12.28 0.80
CA GLY A 51 1.53 13.12 1.97
C GLY A 51 1.84 12.43 3.30
N LEU A 52 2.69 11.40 3.28
CA LEU A 52 3.07 10.62 4.45
C LEU A 52 4.15 11.38 5.21
N SER A 53 3.78 12.52 5.79
CA SER A 53 4.69 13.26 6.65
C SER A 53 5.07 12.41 7.87
N ALA A 54 6.29 12.60 8.37
CA ALA A 54 6.67 12.12 9.70
C ALA A 54 5.78 12.72 10.82
N GLU A 55 4.95 13.72 10.50
CA GLU A 55 4.16 14.55 11.41
C GLU A 55 2.66 14.27 11.34
N ASN A 56 2.17 13.34 10.50
CA ASN A 56 0.75 12.97 10.51
C ASN A 56 0.44 12.05 11.68
N VAL A 57 0.00 12.67 12.77
CA VAL A 57 -0.45 12.07 14.02
C VAL A 57 -1.88 11.54 13.85
N PHE A 58 -2.04 10.22 13.78
CA PHE A 58 -3.30 9.54 14.08
C PHE A 58 -3.04 8.36 15.03
N GLU A 59 -3.80 8.33 16.12
CA GLU A 59 -3.54 7.52 17.30
C GLU A 59 -3.91 6.03 17.19
N LEU A 60 -3.11 5.24 17.94
CA LEU A 60 -3.37 3.98 18.65
C LEU A 60 -3.99 2.78 17.92
N GLU A 61 -3.14 1.80 17.61
CA GLU A 61 -3.29 0.39 18.04
C GLU A 61 -1.96 -0.38 17.86
N PHE A 62 -1.51 -1.10 18.91
CA PHE A 62 -0.32 -2.00 18.97
C PHE A 62 1.11 -1.41 19.06
N GLY A 63 1.34 -0.26 19.71
CA GLY A 63 2.67 0.07 20.26
C GLY A 63 3.78 0.44 19.26
N PHE A 64 3.45 0.76 18.01
CA PHE A 64 4.42 1.34 17.06
C PHE A 64 4.09 2.80 16.77
N ARG A 65 4.97 3.72 17.18
CA ARG A 65 4.97 5.15 16.80
C ARG A 65 6.30 5.55 16.18
N LYS A 66 6.23 6.10 14.96
CA LYS A 66 7.10 7.05 14.24
C LYS A 66 7.15 6.67 12.75
N ASN A 67 6.73 7.61 11.91
CA ASN A 67 6.85 7.65 10.44
C ASN A 67 5.97 6.63 9.68
N GLU A 68 4.88 7.10 9.06
CA GLU A 68 4.02 6.28 8.19
C GLU A 68 4.82 5.62 7.05
N ILE A 69 5.83 6.29 6.52
CA ILE A 69 6.76 5.72 5.54
C ILE A 69 7.52 4.51 6.09
N GLN A 70 7.94 4.55 7.37
CA GLN A 70 8.58 3.40 8.00
C GLN A 70 7.58 2.25 8.15
N HIS A 71 6.33 2.54 8.51
CA HIS A 71 5.29 1.52 8.61
C HIS A 71 5.04 0.84 7.25
N VAL A 72 4.84 1.65 6.20
CA VAL A 72 4.62 1.17 4.83
C VAL A 72 5.84 0.38 4.35
N ALA A 73 7.06 0.90 4.54
CA ALA A 73 8.30 0.23 4.16
C ALA A 73 8.55 -1.06 4.96
N LEU A 74 8.12 -1.15 6.21
CA LEU A 74 8.23 -2.36 7.04
C LEU A 74 7.24 -3.44 6.61
N ARG A 75 6.00 -3.03 6.33
CA ARG A 75 4.92 -3.94 5.90
C ARG A 75 5.15 -4.42 4.47
N VAL A 76 5.53 -3.52 3.58
CA VAL A 76 5.74 -3.77 2.15
C VAL A 76 7.09 -3.19 1.70
N PRO A 77 8.22 -3.82 2.05
CA PRO A 77 9.55 -3.30 1.69
C PRO A 77 9.75 -3.16 0.17
N LYS A 78 9.05 -3.99 -0.61
CA LYS A 78 9.07 -3.96 -2.08
C LYS A 78 8.55 -2.64 -2.66
N VAL A 79 7.71 -1.91 -1.94
CA VAL A 79 7.17 -0.61 -2.39
C VAL A 79 8.30 0.39 -2.60
N LEU A 80 9.36 0.32 -1.76
CA LEU A 80 10.53 1.17 -1.91
C LEU A 80 11.21 0.94 -3.26
N ALA A 81 11.18 -0.28 -3.82
CA ALA A 81 11.75 -0.56 -5.12
C ALA A 81 10.79 -0.38 -6.30
N ALA A 82 9.49 -0.21 -6.04
CA ALA A 82 8.48 -0.15 -7.09
C ALA A 82 8.63 1.09 -7.99
N ASN A 83 8.00 1.02 -9.16
CA ASN A 83 7.99 2.10 -10.15
C ASN A 83 7.19 3.31 -9.62
N LYS A 84 7.81 4.50 -9.64
CA LYS A 84 7.23 5.75 -9.13
C LYS A 84 5.90 6.09 -9.82
N LYS A 85 5.85 6.06 -11.15
CA LYS A 85 4.65 6.35 -11.94
C LYS A 85 3.50 5.42 -11.55
N ARG A 86 3.75 4.10 -11.49
CA ARG A 86 2.75 3.11 -11.09
C ARG A 86 2.19 3.36 -9.68
N LEU A 87 3.06 3.72 -8.72
CA LEU A 87 2.63 4.03 -7.37
C LEU A 87 1.77 5.29 -7.31
N THR A 88 2.18 6.36 -8.00
CA THR A 88 1.43 7.61 -8.08
C THR A 88 0.06 7.40 -8.72
N GLU A 89 -0.02 6.67 -9.84
CA GLU A 89 -1.30 6.36 -10.49
C GLU A 89 -2.22 5.52 -9.60
N THR A 90 -1.65 4.56 -8.87
CA THR A 90 -2.41 3.75 -7.90
C THR A 90 -2.93 4.61 -6.76
N PHE A 91 -2.08 5.45 -6.18
CA PHE A 91 -2.47 6.33 -5.09
C PHE A 91 -3.54 7.33 -5.53
N ASN A 92 -3.34 8.00 -6.66
CA ASN A 92 -4.30 8.98 -7.17
C ASN A 92 -5.67 8.36 -7.41
N TYR A 93 -5.73 7.14 -7.93
CA TYR A 93 -6.99 6.45 -8.11
C TYR A 93 -7.64 6.08 -6.77
N VAL A 94 -6.88 5.48 -5.85
CA VAL A 94 -7.38 5.06 -4.54
C VAL A 94 -7.83 6.27 -3.69
N HIS A 95 -7.07 7.35 -3.70
CA HIS A 95 -7.38 8.53 -2.90
C HIS A 95 -8.46 9.41 -3.55
N ASN A 96 -8.28 9.79 -4.82
CA ASN A 96 -9.15 10.78 -5.45
C ASN A 96 -10.40 10.17 -6.10
N THR A 97 -10.33 8.92 -6.57
CA THR A 97 -11.47 8.26 -7.24
C THR A 97 -12.24 7.36 -6.29
N MET A 98 -11.57 6.60 -5.43
CA MET A 98 -12.25 5.76 -4.44
C MET A 98 -12.56 6.51 -3.13
N GLU A 99 -12.14 7.78 -3.03
CA GLU A 99 -12.35 8.68 -1.86
C GLU A 99 -11.79 8.12 -0.55
N ILE A 100 -10.69 7.36 -0.63
CA ILE A 100 -10.10 6.72 0.54
C ILE A 100 -9.12 7.67 1.23
N PRO A 101 -9.28 7.93 2.53
CA PRO A 101 -8.39 8.83 3.26
C PRO A 101 -7.00 8.20 3.46
N HIS A 102 -5.97 9.04 3.57
CA HIS A 102 -4.56 8.61 3.66
C HIS A 102 -4.32 7.61 4.79
N ASN A 103 -4.92 7.84 5.96
CA ASN A 103 -4.80 6.97 7.13
C ASN A 103 -5.34 5.54 6.88
N MET A 104 -6.28 5.36 5.96
CA MET A 104 -6.77 4.03 5.57
C MET A 104 -5.85 3.38 4.55
N ILE A 105 -5.30 4.14 3.60
CA ILE A 105 -4.30 3.64 2.65
C ILE A 105 -3.05 3.14 3.40
N THR A 106 -2.62 3.84 4.46
CA THR A 106 -1.46 3.44 5.28
C THR A 106 -1.71 2.21 6.14
N LYS A 107 -2.96 1.95 6.55
CA LYS A 107 -3.37 0.69 7.21
C LYS A 107 -3.32 -0.52 6.26
N PHE A 108 -3.52 -0.30 4.95
CA PHE A 108 -3.54 -1.36 3.94
C PHE A 108 -2.50 -1.14 2.81
N PRO A 109 -1.20 -1.04 3.12
CA PRO A 109 -0.15 -0.74 2.14
C PRO A 109 -0.01 -1.81 1.04
N GLN A 110 -0.56 -3.02 1.26
CA GLN A 110 -0.64 -4.09 0.27
C GLN A 110 -1.44 -3.72 -0.98
N ILE A 111 -2.28 -2.67 -0.96
CA ILE A 111 -2.96 -2.15 -2.15
C ILE A 111 -1.96 -1.83 -3.26
N PHE A 112 -0.75 -1.35 -2.92
CA PHE A 112 0.31 -1.05 -3.88
C PHE A 112 1.00 -2.28 -4.48
N ASN A 113 0.72 -3.49 -3.99
CA ASN A 113 1.18 -4.72 -4.62
C ASN A 113 0.28 -5.16 -5.78
N SER A 114 -0.98 -4.72 -5.81
CA SER A 114 -1.91 -5.03 -6.90
C SER A 114 -1.63 -4.18 -8.14
N SER A 115 -2.08 -4.66 -9.31
CA SER A 115 -2.11 -3.83 -10.52
C SER A 115 -3.24 -2.81 -10.41
N LEU A 116 -3.02 -1.61 -10.99
CA LEU A 116 -4.04 -0.58 -11.05
C LEU A 116 -5.29 -1.06 -11.80
N LEU A 117 -5.13 -1.82 -12.89
CA LEU A 117 -6.24 -2.39 -13.65
C LEU A 117 -7.16 -3.24 -12.76
N LYS A 118 -6.59 -4.15 -11.96
CA LYS A 118 -7.36 -5.00 -11.03
C LYS A 118 -8.12 -4.15 -10.01
N ILE A 119 -7.49 -3.12 -9.46
CA ILE A 119 -8.13 -2.22 -8.49
C ILE A 119 -9.31 -1.49 -9.16
N LYS A 120 -9.11 -0.96 -10.37
CA LYS A 120 -10.15 -0.29 -11.17
C LYS A 120 -11.32 -1.21 -11.47
N GLU A 121 -11.06 -2.39 -12.04
CA GLU A 121 -12.08 -3.39 -12.37
C GLU A 121 -12.95 -3.73 -11.16
N ARG A 122 -12.33 -4.00 -10.02
CA ARG A 122 -13.04 -4.38 -8.80
C ARG A 122 -13.79 -3.22 -8.16
N HIS A 123 -13.16 -2.04 -8.09
CA HIS A 123 -13.82 -0.85 -7.57
C HIS A 123 -15.05 -0.51 -8.42
N MET A 124 -14.89 -0.40 -9.73
CA MET A 124 -15.98 -0.06 -10.64
C MET A 124 -17.11 -1.09 -10.60
N PHE A 125 -16.79 -2.38 -10.49
CA PHE A 125 -17.81 -3.41 -10.34
C PHE A 125 -18.56 -3.29 -9.01
N LEU A 126 -17.85 -3.05 -7.90
CA LEU A 126 -18.51 -2.79 -6.62
C LEU A 126 -19.37 -1.52 -6.66
N SER A 127 -18.91 -0.46 -7.30
CA SER A 127 -19.67 0.78 -7.47
C SER A 127 -20.94 0.54 -8.29
N PHE A 128 -20.84 -0.22 -9.38
CA PHE A 128 -21.99 -0.64 -10.19
C PHE A 128 -23.04 -1.42 -9.38
N LEU A 129 -22.59 -2.28 -8.46
CA LEU A 129 -23.47 -3.06 -7.58
C LEU A 129 -23.95 -2.30 -6.33
N GLY A 130 -23.53 -1.05 -6.12
CA GLY A 130 -23.83 -0.31 -4.88
C GLY A 130 -23.14 -0.88 -3.63
N ARG A 131 -22.00 -1.54 -3.80
CA ARG A 131 -21.23 -2.24 -2.74
C ARG A 131 -19.85 -1.64 -2.49
N ALA A 132 -19.49 -0.52 -3.11
CA ALA A 132 -18.23 0.17 -2.91
C ALA A 132 -18.22 0.97 -1.57
N ILE A 133 -18.30 0.26 -0.45
CA ILE A 133 -18.32 0.84 0.89
C ILE A 133 -16.96 0.63 1.54
N TYR A 134 -16.15 1.70 1.63
CA TYR A 134 -14.78 1.66 2.18
C TYR A 134 -14.65 2.28 3.58
N ASP A 135 -15.76 2.73 4.17
CA ASP A 135 -15.81 3.23 5.53
C ASP A 135 -16.03 2.07 6.50
N SER A 136 -15.09 1.87 7.44
CA SER A 136 -15.15 0.78 8.42
C SER A 136 -16.27 0.90 9.44
N THR A 137 -16.90 2.08 9.55
CA THR A 137 -18.04 2.31 10.44
C THR A 137 -19.37 1.88 9.83
N GLN A 138 -19.41 1.67 8.50
CA GLN A 138 -20.62 1.36 7.78
C GLN A 138 -20.84 -0.16 7.63
N PRO A 139 -22.11 -0.61 7.60
CA PRO A 139 -22.42 -2.01 7.33
C PRO A 139 -21.92 -2.41 5.94
N ASN A 140 -21.51 -3.67 5.77
CA ASN A 140 -20.94 -4.20 4.53
C ASN A 140 -19.62 -3.54 4.10
N TYR A 141 -18.88 -2.95 5.04
CA TYR A 141 -17.52 -2.46 4.83
C TYR A 141 -16.63 -3.47 4.07
N VAL A 142 -16.00 -2.99 3.00
CA VAL A 142 -15.01 -3.68 2.20
C VAL A 142 -13.64 -3.09 2.48
N SER A 143 -12.77 -3.87 3.11
CA SER A 143 -11.38 -3.47 3.34
C SER A 143 -10.55 -3.55 2.06
N LEU A 144 -9.50 -2.73 1.96
CA LEU A 144 -8.68 -2.62 0.73
C LEU A 144 -7.90 -3.88 0.41
N ASP A 145 -7.56 -4.69 1.40
CA ASP A 145 -6.91 -5.98 1.21
C ASP A 145 -7.81 -6.95 0.45
N LYS A 146 -9.13 -6.92 0.70
CA LYS A 146 -10.11 -7.73 -0.04
C LYS A 146 -10.15 -7.33 -1.52
N VAL A 147 -10.06 -6.04 -1.81
CA VAL A 147 -9.98 -5.53 -3.19
C VAL A 147 -8.65 -5.92 -3.83
N ALA A 148 -7.53 -5.80 -3.13
CA ALA A 148 -6.19 -5.94 -3.70
C ALA A 148 -5.71 -7.39 -3.88
N ALA A 149 -6.00 -8.25 -2.90
CA ALA A 149 -5.28 -9.52 -2.72
C ALA A 149 -6.14 -10.77 -2.93
N MET A 150 -7.47 -10.67 -2.85
CA MET A 150 -8.33 -11.85 -3.01
C MET A 150 -8.29 -12.40 -4.44
N PRO A 151 -8.43 -13.72 -4.66
CA PRO A 151 -8.75 -14.30 -5.97
C PRO A 151 -10.11 -13.82 -6.50
N ASP A 152 -10.31 -13.84 -7.83
CA ASP A 152 -11.51 -13.28 -8.46
C ASP A 152 -12.80 -14.04 -8.09
N ASP A 153 -12.76 -15.37 -8.03
CA ASP A 153 -13.90 -16.21 -7.65
C ASP A 153 -14.36 -15.91 -6.20
N ILE A 154 -13.41 -15.80 -5.28
CA ILE A 154 -13.69 -15.48 -3.87
C ILE A 154 -14.14 -14.03 -3.75
N PHE A 155 -13.52 -13.09 -4.46
CA PHE A 155 -13.95 -11.69 -4.49
C PHE A 155 -15.40 -11.56 -4.96
N CYS A 156 -15.76 -12.22 -6.06
CA CYS A 156 -17.12 -12.17 -6.61
C CYS A 156 -18.14 -12.74 -5.61
N ARG A 157 -17.87 -13.93 -5.06
CA ARG A 157 -18.80 -14.61 -4.15
C ARG A 157 -18.91 -13.90 -2.80
N GLU A 158 -17.79 -13.55 -2.18
CA GLU A 158 -17.76 -13.09 -0.79
C GLU A 158 -17.92 -11.59 -0.64
N VAL A 159 -17.45 -10.79 -1.61
CA VAL A 159 -17.44 -9.32 -1.53
C VAL A 159 -18.50 -8.72 -2.44
N ALA A 160 -18.44 -9.03 -3.74
CA ALA A 160 -19.39 -8.47 -4.71
C ALA A 160 -20.78 -9.09 -4.59
N LYS A 161 -20.89 -10.28 -3.97
CA LYS A 161 -22.12 -11.09 -3.91
C LYS A 161 -22.72 -11.30 -5.31
N ALA A 162 -21.85 -11.59 -6.28
CA ALA A 162 -22.17 -11.78 -7.69
C ALA A 162 -21.43 -13.02 -8.24
N SER A 163 -21.82 -13.49 -9.42
CA SER A 163 -21.12 -14.58 -10.09
C SER A 163 -19.83 -14.10 -10.76
N ILE A 164 -18.85 -14.99 -10.96
CA ILE A 164 -17.64 -14.67 -11.72
C ILE A 164 -17.99 -14.34 -13.19
N GLN A 165 -19.04 -14.95 -13.73
CA GLN A 165 -19.53 -14.69 -15.07
C GLN A 165 -20.06 -13.25 -15.22
N ASP A 166 -20.71 -12.70 -14.20
CA ASP A 166 -21.17 -11.31 -14.22
C ASP A 166 -19.98 -10.35 -14.19
N PHE A 167 -18.95 -10.66 -13.40
CA PHE A 167 -17.74 -9.87 -13.36
C PHE A 167 -16.99 -9.92 -14.70
N ASP A 168 -16.87 -11.09 -15.33
CA ASP A 168 -16.24 -11.24 -16.65
C ASP A 168 -17.00 -10.48 -17.75
N LYS A 169 -18.34 -10.46 -17.69
CA LYS A 169 -19.16 -9.64 -18.59
C LYS A 169 -18.91 -8.16 -18.36
N PHE A 170 -18.89 -7.71 -17.11
CA PHE A 170 -18.63 -6.32 -16.75
C PHE A 170 -17.25 -5.84 -17.21
N ARG A 171 -16.22 -6.68 -17.09
CA ARG A 171 -14.86 -6.33 -17.56
C ARG A 171 -14.80 -6.09 -19.07
N LYS A 172 -15.67 -6.74 -19.85
CA LYS A 172 -15.75 -6.54 -21.31
C LYS A 172 -16.44 -5.22 -21.70
N THR A 173 -17.12 -4.56 -20.77
CA THR A 173 -17.81 -3.28 -21.02
C THR A 173 -16.98 -2.07 -20.61
N MET A 174 -15.76 -2.27 -20.09
CA MET A 174 -14.84 -1.22 -19.65
C MET A 174 -13.79 -0.84 -20.69
#